data_AF-A0A950L6R0-F1
#
_entry.id   AF-A0A950L6R0-F1
#
_cell.length_a   1.000
_cell.length_b   1.000
_cell.length_c   1.000
_cell.angle_alpha   90.00
_cell.angle_beta   90.00
_cell.angle_gamma   90.00
#
_symmetry.space_group_name_H-M   'P 1'
#
loop_
_entity.id
_entity.type
_entity.pdbx_description
1 polymer ?
#
loop_
_entity_poly.entity_id
_entity_poly.type
_entity_poly.pdbx_seq_one_letter_code
_entity_poly.pdbx_strand_id
1 'polypeptide(L)' 'IKLDLQLKKIDKKMQLKDHKLFKGGRGWLSDDNNRVPLRIEADIFIGYVFAELASMKLE' A
#
# COMPACT_ATOMS: atom_id res chain seq x y z
N ILE A 1 -8.43 -9.69 4.59
CA ILE A 1 -7.24 -10.05 3.77
C ILE A 1 -6.18 -8.97 3.91
N LYS A 2 -4.91 -9.32 4.16
CA LYS A 2 -3.79 -8.37 4.19
C LYS A 2 -3.00 -8.45 2.88
N LEU A 3 -2.61 -7.30 2.36
CA LEU A 3 -1.80 -7.14 1.16
C LEU A 3 -0.56 -6.34 1.53
N ASP A 4 0.61 -6.80 1.08
CA ASP A 4 1.88 -6.12 1.23
C ASP A 4 2.46 -5.82 -0.16
N LEU A 5 2.81 -4.57 -0.41
CA LEU A 5 3.36 -4.09 -1.67
C LEU A 5 4.76 -3.51 -1.44
N GLN A 6 5.73 -3.97 -2.21
CA GLN A 6 7.07 -3.38 -2.24
C GLN A 6 7.38 -2.87 -3.63
N LEU A 7 7.82 -1.61 -3.73
CA LEU A 7 8.23 -1.02 -4.99
C LEU A 7 9.76 -1.03 -5.07
N LYS A 8 10.27 -1.70 -6.09
CA LYS A 8 11.69 -1.65 -6.46
C LYS A 8 11.84 -1.00 -7.83
N LYS A 9 12.98 -0.38 -8.06
CA LYS A 9 13.34 0.28 -9.31
C LYS A 9 14.50 -0.47 -9.96
N ILE A 10 14.43 -0.67 -11.27
CA ILE A 10 15.58 -1.08 -12.07
C ILE A 10 16.36 0.18 -12.47
N ASP A 11 17.64 0.22 -12.14
CA ASP A 11 18.51 1.35 -12.51
C ASP A 11 19.08 1.21 -13.94
N LYS A 12 19.83 2.24 -14.39
CA LYS A 12 20.44 2.25 -15.74
C LYS A 12 21.45 1.11 -15.96
N LYS A 13 21.89 0.43 -14.90
CA LYS A 13 22.81 -0.71 -14.96
C LYS A 13 22.07 -2.05 -14.83
N MET A 14 20.74 -2.04 -15.02
CA MET A 14 19.87 -3.21 -14.88
C MET A 14 19.92 -3.85 -13.48
N GLN A 15 20.22 -3.06 -12.44
CA GLN A 15 20.25 -3.53 -11.07
C GLN A 15 18.95 -3.17 -10.34
N LEU A 16 18.44 -4.13 -9.57
CA LEU A 16 17.29 -3.92 -8.70
C LEU A 16 17.71 -3.08 -7.49
N LYS A 17 17.06 -1.94 -7.28
CA LYS A 17 17.33 -1.01 -6.18
C LYS A 17 16.04 -0.58 -5.49
N ASP A 18 16.17 -0.15 -4.25
CA ASP A 18 15.04 0.39 -3.51
C ASP A 18 14.60 1.74 -4.10
N HIS A 19 13.28 1.97 -4.07
CA HIS A 19 12.73 3.22 -4.55
C HIS A 19 12.93 4.32 -3.51
N LYS A 20 13.52 5.45 -3.91
CA LYS A 20 13.95 6.50 -2.96
C LYS A 20 12.81 7.14 -2.18
N LEU A 21 11.63 7.29 -2.80
CA LEU A 21 10.50 8.02 -2.23
C LEU A 21 9.44 7.12 -1.59
N PHE A 22 9.36 5.86 -2.01
CA PHE A 22 8.33 4.91 -1.58
C PHE A 22 9.04 3.64 -1.14
N LYS A 23 8.90 3.28 0.13
CA LYS A 23 9.60 2.14 0.73
C LYS A 23 8.72 0.89 0.74
N GLY A 24 7.41 1.07 0.86
CA GLY A 24 6.46 -0.03 0.89
C GLY A 24 5.04 0.47 1.14
N GLY A 25 4.07 -0.39 0.88
CA GLY A 25 2.69 -0.14 1.21
C GLY A 25 2.02 -1.38 1.77
N ARG A 26 1.02 -1.17 2.60
CA ARG A 26 0.21 -2.25 3.19
C ARG A 26 -1.26 -1.90 3.03
N GLY A 27 -2.08 -2.90 2.76
CA GLY A 27 -3.51 -2.71 2.61
C GLY A 27 -4.27 -3.84 3.30
N TRP A 28 -5.44 -3.50 3.81
CA TRP A 28 -6.40 -4.48 4.31
C TRP A 28 -7.68 -4.38 3.50
N LEU A 29 -8.13 -5.53 3.01
CA LEU A 29 -9.42 -5.68 2.38
C LEU A 29 -10.33 -6.49 3.31
N SER A 30 -11.63 -6.21 3.29
CA SER A 30 -12.63 -7.07 3.91
C SER A 30 -12.58 -8.47 3.30
N ASP A 31 -12.98 -9.46 4.09
CA ASP A 31 -13.07 -10.85 3.62
C ASP A 31 -14.51 -11.23 3.22
N ASP A 32 -15.25 -10.26 2.67
CA ASP A 32 -16.56 -10.47 2.06
C ASP A 32 -16.46 -10.50 0.52
N ASN A 33 -17.58 -10.75 -0.16
CA ASN A 33 -17.64 -10.80 -1.62
C ASN A 33 -17.26 -9.47 -2.31
N ASN A 34 -17.36 -8.35 -1.59
CA ASN A 34 -17.12 -7.01 -2.13
C ASN A 34 -15.67 -6.56 -1.97
N ARG A 35 -14.86 -7.22 -1.12
CA ARG A 35 -13.42 -6.97 -0.92
C ARG A 35 -13.12 -5.50 -0.68
N VAL A 36 -13.88 -4.89 0.22
CA VAL A 36 -13.84 -3.46 0.54
C VAL A 36 -12.49 -3.08 1.15
N PRO A 37 -11.80 -2.02 0.68
CA PRO A 37 -10.62 -1.48 1.35
C PRO A 37 -10.95 -0.93 2.72
N LEU A 38 -10.32 -1.49 3.76
CA LEU A 38 -10.50 -1.08 5.15
C LEU A 38 -9.45 -0.06 5.56
N ARG A 39 -8.20 -0.27 5.15
CA ARG A 39 -7.09 0.63 5.46
C ARG A 39 -5.99 0.45 4.42
N ILE A 40 -5.34 1.54 4.06
CA ILE A 40 -4.16 1.55 3.22
C ILE A 40 -3.08 2.41 3.86
N GLU A 41 -1.85 1.99 3.67
CA GLU A 41 -0.67 2.55 4.29
C GLU A 41 0.45 2.66 3.28
N ALA A 42 1.21 3.74 3.34
CA ALA A 42 2.42 3.93 2.56
C ALA A 42 3.55 4.45 3.42
N ASP A 43 4.63 3.68 3.48
CA ASP A 43 5.91 4.08 4.04
C ASP A 43 6.65 4.91 2.99
N ILE A 44 6.83 6.21 3.25
CA ILE A 44 7.51 7.14 2.35
C ILE A 44 8.93 7.46 2.84
N PHE A 45 9.66 8.28 2.08
CA PHE A 45 11.04 8.62 2.44
C PHE A 45 11.16 9.21 3.85
N ILE A 46 10.29 10.18 4.17
CA ILE A 46 10.20 10.81 5.49
C ILE A 46 8.76 10.68 5.99
N GLY A 47 8.58 9.90 7.05
CA GLY A 47 7.27 9.66 7.65
C GLY A 47 6.47 8.59 6.93
N TYR A 48 5.17 8.64 7.14
CA TYR A 48 4.22 7.61 6.77
C TYR A 48 2.84 8.24 6.61
N VAL A 49 2.08 7.75 5.64
CA VAL A 49 0.71 8.18 5.39
C VAL A 49 -0.22 6.98 5.40
N PHE A 50 -1.43 7.17 5.90
CA PHE A 50 -2.47 6.16 5.88
C PHE A 50 -3.83 6.77 5.61
N ALA A 51 -4.72 5.95 5.08
CA ALA A 51 -6.14 6.23 5.00
C ALA A 51 -6.89 5.01 5.52
N GLU A 52 -7.95 5.25 6.29
CA GLU A 52 -8.79 4.22 6.88
C GLU A 52 -10.26 4.49 6.57
N LEU A 53 -11.00 3.41 6.35
CA LEU A 53 -12.43 3.46 6.08
C LEU A 53 -13.17 3.87 7.35
N ALA A 54 -13.60 5.13 7.39
CA ALA A 54 -14.33 5.66 8.54
C ALA A 54 -15.80 5.18 8.57
N SER A 55 -16.46 5.14 7.42
CA SER A 55 -17.85 4.69 7.29
C SER A 55 -18.15 4.29 5.85
N MET A 56 -19.06 3.34 5.69
CA MET A 56 -19.55 2.88 4.40
C MET A 56 -21.04 2.57 4.53
N LYS A 57 -21.84 3.07 3.58
CA LYS A 57 -23.24 2.71 3.42
C LYS A 57 -23.37 1.89 2.15
N LEU A 58 -23.91 0.70 2.29
CA LEU A 58 -24.34 -0.15 1.19
C LEU A 58 -25.86 -0.05 1.12
N GLU A 59 -26.39 0.18 -0.09
CA GLU A 59 -27.82 0.12 -0.37
C GLU A 59 -28.26 -1.33 -0.61
#